data_AF-A0A2W0ABE8-F1
#
_entry.id   AF-A0A2W0ABE8-F1
#
_cell.length_a   1.000
_cell.length_b   1.000
_cell.length_c   1.000
_cell.angle_alpha   90.00
_cell.angle_beta   90.00
_cell.angle_gamma   90.00
#
_symmetry.space_group_name_H-M   'P 1'
#
loop_
_entity.id
_entity.type
_entity.pdbx_description
1 polymer ?
#
loop_
_entity_poly.entity_id
_entity_poly.type
_entity_poly.pdbx_seq_one_letter_code
_entity_poly.pdbx_strand_id
1 'polypeptide(L)'
;RVAKQTNPPAQVTVPTSPTSGETADDDQQVLAEVADSAPMMEATYEENLRNVNSYIHDAEAALKENPNDDEARQYLMEARQQKEMLYEMALDRSLP
;
A
#
# COMPACT_ATOMS: atom_id res chain seq x y z
N ARG A 1 -38.21 -10.08 35.18
CA ARG A 1 -37.99 -9.17 34.03
C ARG A 1 -36.56 -9.40 33.55
N VAL A 2 -36.37 -9.80 32.29
CA VAL A 2 -35.06 -10.04 31.65
C VAL A 2 -34.69 -8.79 30.85
N ALA A 3 -33.45 -8.29 31.00
CA ALA A 3 -32.70 -7.41 30.08
C ALA A 3 -31.44 -6.93 30.83
N LYS A 4 -30.24 -6.83 30.28
CA LYS A 4 -29.73 -7.03 28.91
C LYS A 4 -28.21 -7.22 29.07
N GLN A 5 -27.69 -8.26 28.47
CA GLN A 5 -26.26 -8.43 28.22
C GLN A 5 -25.86 -7.39 27.16
N THR A 6 -25.08 -6.39 27.56
CA THR A 6 -24.43 -5.47 26.63
C THR A 6 -22.98 -5.93 26.47
N ASN A 7 -22.78 -6.70 25.41
CA ASN A 7 -21.51 -7.01 24.80
C ASN A 7 -20.66 -5.72 24.69
N PRO A 8 -19.38 -5.70 25.09
CA PRO A 8 -18.50 -4.61 24.67
C PRO A 8 -18.37 -4.68 23.15
N PRO A 9 -18.41 -3.57 22.40
CA PRO A 9 -17.97 -3.62 21.02
C PRO A 9 -16.49 -4.01 21.07
N ALA A 10 -16.21 -5.22 20.56
CA ALA A 10 -14.88 -5.57 20.10
C ALA A 10 -14.41 -4.38 19.26
N GLN A 11 -13.39 -3.70 19.76
CA GLN A 11 -12.62 -2.81 18.92
C GLN A 11 -12.06 -3.72 17.84
N VAL A 12 -12.71 -3.72 16.68
CA VAL A 12 -12.07 -4.15 15.44
C VAL A 12 -10.89 -3.22 15.35
N THR A 13 -9.74 -3.71 15.81
CA THR A 13 -8.46 -3.17 15.45
C THR A 13 -8.46 -3.22 13.94
N VAL A 14 -8.78 -2.10 13.31
CA VAL A 14 -8.26 -1.79 11.99
C VAL A 14 -6.77 -1.55 12.23
N PRO A 15 -5.86 -2.47 11.87
CA PRO A 15 -4.62 -1.96 11.34
C PRO A 15 -5.02 -1.38 9.96
N THR A 16 -4.61 -0.21 9.54
CA THR A 16 -3.47 0.58 9.97
C THR A 16 -3.68 1.92 9.30
N SER A 17 -3.41 3.00 10.01
CA SER A 17 -3.06 4.26 9.35
C SER A 17 -2.02 3.97 8.25
N PRO A 18 -2.04 4.66 7.08
CA PRO A 18 -0.91 4.59 6.15
C PRO A 18 0.30 5.11 6.92
N THR A 19 1.06 4.17 7.46
CA THR A 19 2.21 4.45 8.28
C THR A 19 3.26 4.89 7.30
N SER A 20 3.76 6.10 7.48
CA SER A 20 4.74 6.71 6.60
C SER A 20 5.89 5.73 6.34
N GLY A 21 5.93 5.20 5.11
CA GLY A 21 6.87 4.17 4.68
C GLY A 21 6.15 2.90 4.25
N GLU A 22 5.54 2.93 3.07
CA GLU A 22 5.02 1.73 2.42
C GLU A 22 6.19 0.80 2.09
N THR A 23 6.31 -0.28 2.85
CA THR A 23 7.54 -1.08 2.93
C THR A 23 7.55 -2.22 1.91
N ALA A 24 8.73 -2.82 1.71
CA ALA A 24 8.86 -4.05 0.94
C ALA A 24 8.04 -5.21 1.57
N ASP A 25 7.81 -5.19 2.89
CA ASP A 25 6.97 -6.19 3.57
C ASP A 25 5.48 -6.04 3.19
N ASP A 26 5.02 -4.81 2.95
CA ASP A 26 3.65 -4.54 2.49
C ASP A 26 3.47 -5.01 1.04
N ASP A 27 4.48 -4.80 0.18
CA ASP A 27 4.47 -5.28 -1.20
C ASP A 27 4.35 -6.80 -1.28
N GLN A 28 5.06 -7.53 -0.42
CA GLN A 28 4.99 -8.99 -0.38
C GLN A 28 3.62 -9.52 0.05
N GLN A 29 2.95 -8.83 0.98
CA GLN A 29 1.59 -9.19 1.39
C GLN A 29 0.60 -8.97 0.23
N VAL A 30 0.72 -7.84 -0.46
CA VAL A 30 -0.11 -7.54 -1.64
C VAL A 30 0.11 -8.56 -2.74
N LEU A 31 1.36 -8.94 -3.02
CA LEU A 31 1.66 -9.96 -4.03
C LEU A 31 1.11 -11.34 -3.66
N ALA A 32 1.19 -11.73 -2.39
CA ALA A 32 0.60 -12.99 -1.92
C ALA A 32 -0.92 -13.02 -2.13
N GLU A 33 -1.59 -11.89 -1.85
CA GLU A 33 -3.03 -11.76 -2.05
C GLU A 33 -3.44 -11.80 -3.53
N VAL A 34 -2.66 -11.13 -4.39
CA VAL A 34 -2.86 -11.20 -5.85
C VAL A 34 -2.60 -12.61 -6.38
N ALA A 35 -1.61 -13.32 -5.84
CA ALA A 35 -1.31 -14.70 -6.25
C ALA A 35 -2.46 -15.67 -5.89
N ASP A 36 -3.13 -15.47 -4.75
CA ASP A 36 -4.27 -16.30 -4.33
C ASP A 36 -5.54 -16.00 -5.15
N SER A 37 -5.86 -14.71 -5.34
CA SER A 37 -7.09 -14.27 -6.00
C SER A 37 -7.00 -14.25 -7.54
N ALA A 38 -5.85 -13.87 -8.09
CA ALA A 38 -5.65 -13.60 -9.51
C ALA A 38 -4.21 -13.96 -9.96
N PRO A 39 -3.82 -15.25 -9.95
CA PRO A 39 -2.43 -15.68 -10.21
C PRO A 39 -1.90 -15.27 -11.58
N MET A 40 -2.77 -15.09 -12.59
CA MET A 40 -2.36 -14.60 -13.91
C MET A 40 -1.88 -13.14 -13.90
N MET A 41 -2.17 -12.38 -12.85
CA MET A 41 -1.82 -10.97 -12.69
C MET A 41 -0.62 -10.75 -11.77
N GLU A 42 -0.15 -11.78 -11.05
CA GLU A 42 0.94 -11.69 -10.07
C GLU A 42 2.19 -11.03 -10.66
N ALA A 43 2.69 -11.54 -11.80
CA ALA A 43 3.89 -11.02 -12.46
C ALA A 43 3.74 -9.54 -12.87
N THR A 44 2.55 -9.15 -13.35
CA THR A 44 2.26 -7.76 -13.71
C THR A 44 2.26 -6.85 -12.48
N TYR A 45 1.71 -7.33 -11.36
CA TYR A 45 1.72 -6.60 -10.09
C TYR A 45 3.12 -6.45 -9.53
N GLU A 46 3.91 -7.52 -9.56
CA GLU A 46 5.30 -7.50 -9.09
C GLU A 46 6.13 -6.46 -9.88
N GLU A 47 5.99 -6.46 -11.20
CA GLU A 47 6.67 -5.48 -12.05
C GLU A 47 6.21 -4.04 -11.76
N ASN A 48 4.90 -3.81 -11.62
CA ASN A 48 4.37 -2.49 -11.30
C ASN A 48 4.86 -1.98 -9.94
N LEU A 49 4.82 -2.81 -8.91
CA LEU A 49 5.31 -2.46 -7.57
C LEU A 49 6.81 -2.18 -7.60
N ARG A 50 7.59 -3.01 -8.30
CA ARG A 50 9.03 -2.78 -8.46
C ARG A 50 9.35 -1.45 -9.13
N ASN A 51 8.61 -1.10 -10.19
CA ASN A 51 8.82 0.16 -10.91
C ASN A 51 8.47 1.36 -10.02
N VAL A 52 7.33 1.33 -9.34
CA VAL A 52 6.90 2.39 -8.41
C VAL A 52 7.89 2.56 -7.26
N ASN A 53 8.35 1.46 -6.66
CA ASN A 53 9.35 1.50 -5.60
C ASN A 53 10.68 2.10 -6.08
N SER A 54 11.10 1.81 -7.32
CA SER A 54 12.28 2.45 -7.91
C SER A 54 12.10 3.96 -8.02
N TYR A 55 10.94 4.42 -8.49
CA TYR A 55 10.67 5.86 -8.60
C TYR A 55 10.62 6.56 -7.24
N ILE A 56 10.01 5.92 -6.24
CA ILE A 56 10.01 6.44 -4.86
C ILE A 56 11.44 6.57 -4.34
N HIS A 57 12.26 5.55 -4.51
CA HIS A 57 13.65 5.56 -4.07
C HIS A 57 14.48 6.66 -4.75
N ASP A 58 14.32 6.82 -6.06
CA ASP A 58 15.06 7.84 -6.82
C ASP A 58 14.62 9.27 -6.43
N ALA A 59 13.32 9.48 -6.22
CA ALA A 59 12.79 10.77 -5.74
C ALA A 59 13.24 11.07 -4.30
N GLU A 60 13.26 10.07 -3.41
CA GLU A 60 13.79 10.23 -2.05
C GLU A 60 15.28 10.54 -2.03
N ALA A 61 16.06 9.91 -2.91
CA ALA A 61 17.47 10.21 -3.08
C ALA A 61 17.69 11.65 -3.57
N ALA A 62 16.91 12.10 -4.57
CA ALA A 62 16.96 13.48 -5.05
C ALA A 62 16.60 14.49 -3.95
N LEU A 63 15.57 14.21 -3.13
CA LEU A 63 15.19 15.06 -2.00
C LEU A 63 16.21 15.08 -0.87
N LYS A 64 16.98 14.00 -0.72
CA LYS A 64 18.10 13.95 0.24
C LYS A 64 19.24 14.86 -0.20
N GLU A 65 19.50 14.96 -1.50
CA GLU A 65 20.51 15.87 -2.07
C GLU A 65 20.02 17.32 -2.13
N ASN A 66 18.76 17.53 -2.53
CA ASN A 66 18.10 18.83 -2.60
C ASN A 66 16.70 18.76 -1.97
N PRO A 67 16.57 19.11 -0.67
CA PRO A 67 15.28 19.05 0.01
C PRO A 67 14.21 19.98 -0.56
N ASN A 68 14.59 21.01 -1.33
CA ASN A 68 13.69 21.99 -1.95
C ASN A 68 13.44 21.70 -3.43
N ASP A 69 13.77 20.50 -3.90
CA ASP A 69 13.46 20.05 -5.24
C ASP A 69 11.94 19.79 -5.37
N ASP A 70 11.21 20.78 -5.89
CA ASP A 70 9.76 20.67 -6.04
C ASP A 70 9.35 19.57 -7.05
N GLU A 71 10.19 19.30 -8.05
CA GLU A 71 9.96 18.23 -9.02
C GLU A 71 10.11 16.85 -8.38
N ALA A 72 11.17 16.63 -7.59
CA ALA A 72 11.32 15.39 -6.84
C ALA A 72 10.24 15.21 -5.76
N ARG A 73 9.76 16.29 -5.13
CA ARG A 73 8.61 16.23 -4.20
C ARG A 73 7.34 15.80 -4.93
N GLN A 74 7.10 16.36 -6.11
CA GLN A 74 5.96 15.99 -6.93
C GLN A 74 6.04 14.53 -7.38
N TYR A 75 7.20 14.08 -7.88
CA TYR A 75 7.39 12.68 -8.26
C TYR A 75 7.20 11.72 -7.10
N LEU A 76 7.68 12.06 -5.91
CA LEU A 76 7.46 11.24 -4.72
C LEU A 76 5.97 11.13 -4.38
N MET A 77 5.21 12.22 -4.49
CA MET A 77 3.77 12.22 -4.26
C MET A 77 3.03 11.37 -5.30
N GLU A 78 3.34 11.55 -6.58
CA GLU A 78 2.72 10.80 -7.68
C GLU A 78 3.03 9.29 -7.58
N ALA A 79 4.29 8.93 -7.32
CA ALA A 79 4.69 7.53 -7.21
C ALA A 79 4.03 6.84 -6.01
N ARG A 80 3.95 7.52 -4.85
CA ARG A 80 3.23 6.98 -3.68
C ARG A 80 1.74 6.80 -3.95
N GLN A 81 1.08 7.77 -4.58
CA GLN A 81 -0.33 7.64 -4.96
C GLN A 81 -0.55 6.48 -5.95
N GLN A 82 0.38 6.27 -6.89
CA GLN A 82 0.31 5.11 -7.79
C GLN A 82 0.48 3.79 -7.02
N LYS A 83 1.34 3.74 -6.00
CA LYS A 83 1.52 2.57 -5.13
C LYS A 83 0.25 2.24 -4.35
N GLU A 84 -0.36 3.26 -3.74
CA GLU A 84 -1.64 3.13 -3.02
C GLU A 84 -2.74 2.57 -3.95
N MET A 85 -2.83 3.04 -5.19
CA MET A 85 -3.80 2.54 -6.17
C MET A 85 -3.57 1.07 -6.50
N LEU A 86 -2.32 0.62 -6.63
CA LEU A 86 -2.01 -0.80 -6.83
C LEU A 86 -2.49 -1.62 -5.63
N TYR A 87 -2.25 -1.14 -4.41
CA TYR A 87 -2.70 -1.83 -3.20
C TYR A 87 -4.22 -1.93 -3.12
N GLU A 88 -4.93 -0.84 -3.41
CA GLU A 88 -6.41 -0.83 -3.45
C GLU A 88 -6.95 -1.82 -4.48
N MET A 89 -6.37 -1.88 -5.68
CA MET A 89 -6.79 -2.81 -6.71
C MET A 89 -6.50 -4.28 -6.34
N ALA A 90 -5.47 -4.54 -5.53
CA ALA A 90 -5.21 -5.88 -5.01
C ALA A 90 -6.25 -6.28 -3.95
N LEU A 91 -6.61 -5.36 -3.05
CA LEU A 91 -7.67 -5.55 -2.06
C LEU A 91 -9.06 -5.74 -2.68
N ASP A 92 -9.40 -4.97 -3.73
CA ASP A 92 -10.69 -5.15 -4.43
C ASP A 92 -10.82 -6.55 -5.03
N ARG A 93 -9.69 -7.15 -5.44
CA ARG A 93 -9.64 -8.50 -6.01
C ARG A 93 -9.61 -9.62 -4.97
N SER A 94 -9.20 -9.32 -3.74
CA SER A 94 -9.20 -10.29 -2.64
C SER A 94 -10.57 -10.50 -2.01
N LEU A 95 -11.52 -9.60 -2.28
CA LEU A 95 -12.89 -9.72 -1.78
C LEU A 95 -13.67 -10.79 -2.58
N PRO A 96 -14.35 -11.74 -1.90
CA PRO A 96 -15.08 -12.86 -2.52
C PRO A 96 -16.43 -12.48 -3.15
#